data_AF-A0A933K9B0-F1
#
_entry.id   AF-A0A933K9B0-F1
#
_cell.length_a   1.000
_cell.length_b   1.000
_cell.length_c   1.000
_cell.angle_alpha   90.00
_cell.angle_beta   90.00
_cell.angle_gamma   90.00
#
_symmetry.space_group_name_H-M   'P 1'
#
loop_
_entity.id
_entity.type
_entity.pdbx_description
1 polymer ?
#
loop_
_entity_poly.entity_id
_entity_poly.type
_entity_poly.pdbx_seq_one_letter_code
_entity_poly.pdbx_strand_id
1 'polypeptide(L)'
;MIATRFRPGGKLTIKARLWGPSGDRICRVALLLVVAIRIGPACADTLVFKNGGHIQGIVTERGDTVTVRVPEGTIEYRRDLVAAIRRGSTPLEEYEKARAALTPQDVSGHYTLGLYCERMGLVAQAATEFREVVALQKDHTEARRKLGHVFVNGCWITVAEDMRRKGYVKVNDKWLSPQEMAARQQQLKERLRRQGAARPGARTAPTRSRSGAGAVQRPGELQRALEQQLQGLSTLDLETIRARLQEQLKLLNQR
;
A
#
# COMPACT_ATOMS: atom_id res chain seq x y z
N MET A 1 -29.13 23.58 -42.56
CA MET A 1 -28.94 24.16 -43.91
C MET A 1 -28.61 25.63 -43.77
N ILE A 2 -27.82 26.15 -44.71
CA ILE A 2 -27.33 27.54 -44.84
C ILE A 2 -26.01 27.82 -44.13
N ALA A 3 -25.01 28.01 -44.99
CA ALA A 3 -23.62 28.36 -44.75
C ALA A 3 -23.42 29.87 -44.53
N THR A 4 -22.14 30.25 -44.45
CA THR A 4 -21.50 31.60 -44.44
C THR A 4 -21.02 32.03 -43.05
N ARG A 5 -19.83 32.60 -42.85
CA ARG A 5 -18.69 32.95 -43.71
C ARG A 5 -17.46 33.12 -42.82
N PHE A 6 -16.29 32.76 -43.33
CA PHE A 6 -14.98 33.03 -42.76
C PHE A 6 -14.66 34.54 -42.82
N ARG A 7 -14.14 35.12 -41.73
CA ARG A 7 -13.27 36.32 -41.77
C ARG A 7 -12.18 36.17 -40.68
N PRO A 8 -10.89 36.13 -41.05
CA PRO A 8 -9.77 36.15 -40.12
C PRO A 8 -9.34 37.60 -39.85
N GLY A 9 -8.87 37.88 -38.63
CA GLY A 9 -8.27 39.17 -38.29
C GLY A 9 -9.24 40.20 -37.70
N GLY A 10 -9.59 40.01 -36.43
CA GLY A 10 -10.29 41.02 -35.63
C GLY A 10 -9.86 40.91 -34.17
N LYS A 11 -9.24 41.96 -33.64
CA LYS A 11 -8.87 42.09 -32.22
C LYS A 11 -10.15 41.96 -31.38
N LEU A 12 -10.28 40.88 -30.61
CA LEU A 12 -11.33 40.72 -29.61
C LEU A 12 -11.06 41.68 -28.44
N THR A 13 -11.60 42.89 -28.55
CA THR A 13 -11.76 43.81 -27.42
C THR A 13 -13.05 43.42 -26.71
N ILE A 14 -12.93 42.64 -25.63
CA ILE A 14 -14.06 42.32 -24.76
C ILE A 14 -14.34 43.56 -23.90
N LYS A 15 -15.29 44.40 -24.32
CA LYS A 15 -15.93 45.38 -23.43
C LYS A 15 -16.94 44.63 -22.56
N ALA A 16 -16.54 44.28 -21.33
CA ALA A 16 -17.46 43.80 -20.31
C ALA A 16 -18.39 44.95 -19.89
N ARG A 17 -19.65 44.89 -20.35
CA ARG A 17 -20.72 45.79 -19.95
C ARG A 17 -21.40 45.18 -18.70
N LEU A 18 -21.07 45.73 -17.53
CA LEU A 18 -21.69 45.43 -16.24
C LEU A 18 -22.98 46.25 -16.07
N TRP A 19 -24.14 45.59 -16.11
CA TRP A 19 -25.41 45.97 -15.46
C TRP A 19 -26.37 44.77 -15.63
N GLY A 20 -27.11 44.23 -14.66
CA GLY A 20 -27.51 44.72 -13.34
C GLY A 20 -27.99 43.57 -12.42
N PRO A 21 -28.72 43.87 -11.33
CA PRO A 21 -28.57 43.21 -10.02
C PRO A 21 -29.72 42.25 -9.67
N SER A 22 -29.38 41.13 -9.03
CA SER A 22 -30.21 40.30 -8.11
C SER A 22 -29.30 39.13 -7.71
N GLY A 23 -28.69 39.04 -6.52
CA GLY A 23 -29.33 39.13 -5.21
C GLY A 23 -29.83 37.76 -4.76
N ASP A 24 -28.95 36.76 -4.60
CA ASP A 24 -28.78 36.04 -3.32
C ASP A 24 -27.83 34.82 -3.41
N ARG A 25 -26.62 35.06 -2.89
CA ARG A 25 -25.95 34.28 -1.84
C ARG A 25 -26.29 32.79 -1.74
N ILE A 26 -25.67 31.99 -2.60
CA ILE A 26 -25.20 30.66 -2.19
C ILE A 26 -23.74 30.54 -2.62
N CYS A 27 -22.85 30.90 -1.70
CA CYS A 27 -21.42 30.56 -1.73
C CYS A 27 -21.27 29.03 -1.68
N ARG A 28 -21.50 28.36 -2.80
CA ARG A 28 -20.97 27.04 -3.04
C ARG A 28 -19.54 27.23 -3.51
N VAL A 29 -18.64 27.20 -2.54
CA VAL A 29 -17.21 26.99 -2.72
C VAL A 29 -17.05 25.74 -3.59
N ALA A 30 -16.96 25.95 -4.90
CA ALA A 30 -16.47 24.96 -5.83
C ALA A 30 -14.99 24.81 -5.50
N LEU A 31 -14.72 23.87 -4.58
CA LEU A 31 -13.39 23.35 -4.31
C LEU A 31 -12.92 22.70 -5.63
N LEU A 32 -12.39 23.52 -6.53
CA LEU A 32 -11.59 23.06 -7.64
C LEU A 32 -10.36 22.40 -7.02
N LEU A 33 -10.46 21.10 -6.79
CA LEU A 33 -9.34 20.18 -6.75
C LEU A 33 -8.64 20.29 -8.11
N VAL A 34 -7.87 21.37 -8.29
CA VAL A 34 -6.76 21.38 -9.23
C VAL A 34 -5.78 20.38 -8.64
N VAL A 35 -6.00 19.10 -8.92
CA VAL A 35 -4.91 18.15 -9.01
C VAL A 35 -4.05 18.71 -10.13
N ALA A 36 -3.14 19.60 -9.77
CA ALA A 36 -2.01 19.92 -10.60
C ALA A 36 -1.29 18.59 -10.72
N ILE A 37 -1.59 17.86 -11.81
CA ILE A 37 -0.72 16.81 -12.29
C ILE A 37 0.59 17.57 -12.49
N ARG A 38 1.48 17.45 -11.48
CA ARG A 38 2.86 17.82 -11.60
C ARG A 38 3.42 16.83 -12.62
N ILE A 39 3.17 17.10 -13.91
CA ILE A 39 3.99 16.58 -14.98
C ILE A 39 5.32 17.28 -14.75
N GLY A 40 6.13 16.74 -13.85
CA GLY A 40 7.46 17.24 -13.59
C GLY A 40 8.26 17.19 -14.89
N PRO A 41 9.28 18.05 -15.03
CA PRO A 41 10.17 18.04 -16.19
C PRO A 41 10.89 16.69 -16.41
N ALA A 42 10.78 15.74 -15.48
CA ALA A 42 11.39 14.41 -15.54
C ALA A 42 10.97 13.55 -16.75
N CYS A 43 9.89 13.92 -17.46
CA CYS A 43 9.39 13.16 -18.61
C CYS A 43 9.40 13.96 -19.92
N ALA A 44 10.03 15.15 -19.93
CA ALA A 44 10.05 15.99 -21.12
C ALA A 44 11.16 15.56 -22.08
N ASP A 45 10.80 15.34 -23.35
CA ASP A 45 11.77 15.14 -24.41
C ASP A 45 12.58 16.42 -24.61
N THR A 46 13.88 16.28 -24.81
CA THR A 46 14.76 17.39 -25.16
C THR A 46 15.09 17.32 -26.64
N LEU A 47 14.68 18.34 -27.38
CA LEU A 47 15.03 18.52 -28.77
C LEU A 47 16.28 19.38 -28.87
N VAL A 48 17.31 18.89 -29.56
CA VAL A 48 18.59 19.57 -29.77
C VAL A 48 18.69 19.99 -31.23
N PHE A 49 18.97 21.26 -31.48
CA PHE A 49 19.12 21.84 -32.81
C PHE A 49 20.58 21.81 -33.28
N LYS A 50 20.80 21.86 -34.60
CA LYS A 50 22.15 21.92 -35.19
C LYS A 50 22.96 23.15 -34.80
N ASN A 51 22.29 24.24 -34.41
CA ASN A 51 22.92 25.47 -33.92
C ASN A 51 23.29 25.43 -32.42
N GLY A 52 23.11 24.29 -31.75
CA GLY A 52 23.42 24.12 -30.32
C GLY A 52 22.29 24.51 -29.36
N GLY A 53 21.18 25.08 -29.85
CA GLY A 53 20.00 25.34 -29.03
C GLY A 53 19.30 24.05 -28.59
N HIS A 54 18.55 24.11 -27.50
CA HIS A 54 17.70 22.99 -27.06
C HIS A 54 16.36 23.47 -26.51
N ILE A 55 15.32 22.65 -26.66
CA ILE A 55 13.96 22.90 -26.15
C ILE A 55 13.48 21.64 -25.44
N GLN A 56 12.83 21.82 -24.29
CA GLN A 56 12.20 20.75 -23.53
C GLN A 56 10.68 20.77 -23.75
N GLY A 57 10.10 19.63 -24.08
CA GLY A 57 8.66 19.49 -24.28
C GLY A 57 8.27 18.08 -24.70
N ILE A 58 7.01 17.88 -25.08
CA ILE A 58 6.57 16.59 -25.62
C ILE A 58 6.76 16.62 -27.12
N VAL A 59 7.67 15.81 -27.63
CA VAL A 59 8.07 15.84 -29.05
C VAL A 59 7.25 14.81 -29.84
N THR A 60 6.62 15.23 -30.92
CA THR A 60 5.93 14.34 -31.88
C THR A 60 6.53 14.53 -33.26
N GLU A 61 6.93 13.44 -33.87
CA GLU A 61 7.59 13.41 -35.17
C GLU A 61 6.62 12.92 -36.25
N ARG A 62 6.47 13.68 -37.33
CA ARG A 62 5.64 13.32 -38.49
C ARG A 62 6.39 13.66 -39.78
N GLY A 63 7.09 12.67 -40.35
CA GLY A 63 7.80 12.84 -41.62
C GLY A 63 8.90 13.91 -41.55
N ASP A 64 8.72 15.02 -42.28
CA ASP A 64 9.67 16.15 -42.34
C ASP A 64 9.42 17.22 -41.26
N THR A 65 8.40 17.07 -40.40
CA THR A 65 8.13 18.01 -39.32
C THR A 65 8.20 17.37 -37.94
N VAL A 66 8.68 18.16 -36.98
CA VAL A 66 8.84 17.82 -35.58
C VAL A 66 8.09 18.86 -34.76
N THR A 67 7.04 18.43 -34.09
CA THR A 67 6.20 19.27 -33.22
C THR A 67 6.62 19.11 -31.78
N VAL A 68 6.81 20.22 -31.07
CA VAL A 68 7.14 20.25 -29.64
C VAL A 68 6.03 20.95 -28.90
N ARG A 69 5.37 20.23 -27.98
CA ARG A 69 4.36 20.80 -27.10
C ARG A 69 5.00 21.28 -25.80
N VAL A 70 4.99 22.59 -25.59
CA VAL A 70 5.44 23.30 -24.38
C VAL A 70 4.24 23.87 -23.63
N PRO A 71 4.38 24.29 -22.36
CA PRO A 71 3.26 24.87 -21.60
C PRO A 71 2.60 26.08 -22.29
N GLU A 72 3.38 26.84 -23.05
CA GLU A 72 2.97 28.06 -23.74
C GLU A 72 2.31 27.80 -25.10
N GLY A 73 2.32 26.55 -25.61
CA GLY A 73 1.72 26.20 -26.89
C GLY A 73 2.44 25.05 -27.60
N THR A 74 2.08 24.83 -28.87
CA THR A 74 2.73 23.83 -29.74
C THR A 74 3.55 24.56 -30.79
N ILE A 75 4.83 24.21 -30.91
CA ILE A 75 5.75 24.79 -31.89
C ILE A 75 6.15 23.70 -32.89
N GLU A 76 6.16 24.02 -34.17
CA GLU A 76 6.54 23.10 -35.24
C GLU A 76 7.89 23.49 -35.85
N TYR A 77 8.78 22.52 -35.98
CA TYR A 77 10.12 22.65 -36.55
C TYR A 77 10.28 21.70 -37.73
N ARG A 78 11.09 22.08 -38.71
CA ARG A 78 11.50 21.17 -39.77
C ARG A 78 12.56 20.18 -39.27
N ARG A 79 12.54 18.96 -39.80
CA ARG A 79 13.43 17.86 -39.39
C ARG A 79 14.91 18.18 -39.64
N ASP A 80 15.22 18.87 -40.72
CA ASP A 80 16.55 19.29 -41.14
C ASP A 80 17.28 20.20 -40.13
N LEU A 81 16.54 20.95 -39.30
CA LEU A 81 17.07 21.82 -38.25
C LEU A 81 17.41 21.07 -36.96
N VAL A 82 16.83 19.88 -36.77
CA VAL A 82 17.00 19.06 -35.57
C VAL A 82 18.27 18.23 -35.69
N ALA A 83 19.16 18.34 -34.70
CA ALA A 83 20.36 17.50 -34.61
C ALA A 83 20.05 16.17 -33.90
N ALA A 84 19.31 16.22 -32.79
CA ALA A 84 18.95 15.04 -32.02
C ALA A 84 17.65 15.24 -31.22
N ILE A 85 16.91 14.16 -31.00
CA ILE A 85 15.76 14.13 -30.09
C ILE A 85 16.12 13.17 -28.96
N ARG A 86 16.28 13.70 -27.74
CA ARG A 86 16.50 12.90 -26.54
C ARG A 86 15.16 12.69 -25.86
N ARG A 87 14.66 11.46 -25.90
CA ARG A 87 13.40 11.14 -25.24
C ARG A 87 13.57 11.20 -23.71
N GLY A 88 12.70 11.92 -23.02
CA GLY A 88 12.67 11.95 -21.57
C GLY A 88 12.20 10.58 -21.09
N SER A 89 13.07 9.84 -20.39
CA SER A 89 12.68 8.53 -19.86
C SER A 89 12.02 8.74 -18.50
N THR A 90 10.95 8.00 -18.22
CA THR A 90 10.37 8.05 -16.87
C THR A 90 11.36 7.45 -15.86
N PRO A 91 11.34 7.87 -14.58
CA PRO A 91 12.22 7.27 -13.57
C PRO A 91 12.09 5.74 -13.49
N LEU A 92 10.89 5.21 -13.78
CA LEU A 92 10.65 3.77 -13.83
C LEU A 92 11.37 3.10 -15.01
N GLU A 93 11.36 3.71 -16.20
CA GLU A 93 12.11 3.21 -17.35
C GLU A 93 13.63 3.28 -17.14
N GLU A 94 14.12 4.36 -16.52
CA GLU A 94 15.54 4.48 -16.16
C GLU A 94 15.93 3.37 -15.17
N TYR A 95 15.08 3.10 -14.19
CA TYR A 95 15.24 1.99 -13.25
C TYR A 95 15.29 0.63 -13.97
N GLU A 96 14.36 0.35 -14.88
CA GLU A 96 14.31 -0.93 -15.60
C GLU A 96 15.56 -1.15 -16.45
N LYS A 97 16.01 -0.10 -17.16
CA LYS A 97 17.26 -0.14 -17.94
C LYS A 97 18.48 -0.37 -17.04
N ALA A 98 18.58 0.39 -15.96
CA ALA A 98 19.68 0.25 -15.01
C ALA A 98 19.70 -1.14 -14.38
N ARG A 99 18.53 -1.68 -13.98
CA ARG A 99 18.42 -3.02 -13.42
C ARG A 99 18.81 -4.11 -14.43
N ALA A 100 18.44 -3.96 -15.69
CA ALA A 100 18.81 -4.92 -16.73
C ALA A 100 20.33 -4.91 -17.05
N ALA A 101 21.00 -3.79 -16.79
CA ALA A 101 22.45 -3.66 -16.97
C ALA A 101 23.27 -4.19 -15.77
N LEU A 102 22.63 -4.40 -14.61
CA LEU A 102 23.31 -4.93 -13.43
C LEU A 102 23.58 -6.43 -13.57
N THR A 103 24.72 -6.87 -13.03
CA THR A 103 24.96 -8.30 -12.84
C THR A 103 24.23 -8.79 -11.58
N PRO A 104 23.72 -10.03 -11.54
CA PRO A 104 22.95 -10.54 -10.40
C PRO A 104 23.69 -10.57 -9.05
N GLN A 105 25.01 -10.43 -9.05
CA GLN A 105 25.86 -10.45 -7.85
C GLN A 105 26.49 -9.09 -7.54
N ASP A 106 26.12 -8.03 -8.26
CA ASP A 106 26.66 -6.69 -8.04
C ASP A 106 25.97 -6.00 -6.86
N VAL A 107 26.46 -6.28 -5.65
CA VAL A 107 25.96 -5.71 -4.40
C VAL A 107 25.98 -4.18 -4.43
N SER A 108 27.06 -3.57 -4.92
CA SER A 108 27.23 -2.12 -4.98
C SER A 108 26.26 -1.49 -5.98
N GLY A 109 26.09 -2.13 -7.13
CA GLY A 109 25.15 -1.73 -8.17
C GLY A 109 23.70 -1.77 -7.68
N HIS A 110 23.28 -2.86 -7.04
CA HIS A 110 21.95 -2.96 -6.43
C HIS A 110 21.73 -1.91 -5.34
N TYR A 111 22.73 -1.67 -4.48
CA TYR A 111 22.62 -0.64 -3.44
C TYR A 111 22.47 0.77 -4.02
N THR A 112 23.28 1.10 -5.03
CA THR A 112 23.23 2.38 -5.73
C THR A 112 21.90 2.58 -6.46
N LEU A 113 21.38 1.52 -7.11
CA LEU A 113 20.08 1.55 -7.76
C LEU A 113 18.94 1.73 -6.76
N GLY A 114 19.03 1.10 -5.58
CA GLY A 114 18.10 1.33 -4.48
C GLY A 114 18.07 2.79 -4.02
N LEU A 115 19.26 3.41 -3.85
CA LEU A 115 19.37 4.84 -3.52
C LEU A 115 18.83 5.76 -4.62
N TYR A 116 19.01 5.40 -5.90
CA TYR A 116 18.37 6.10 -7.00
C TYR A 116 16.84 6.04 -6.90
N CYS A 117 16.29 4.84 -6.67
CA CYS A 117 14.85 4.63 -6.53
C CYS A 117 14.26 5.44 -5.37
N GLU A 118 14.94 5.51 -4.22
CA GLU A 118 14.51 6.35 -3.09
C GLU A 118 14.41 7.83 -3.48
N ARG A 119 15.43 8.36 -4.16
CA ARG A 119 15.45 9.77 -4.60
C ARG A 119 14.33 10.08 -5.60
N MET A 120 13.97 9.11 -6.44
CA MET A 120 12.91 9.25 -7.43
C MET A 120 11.51 8.91 -6.91
N GLY A 121 11.37 8.51 -5.64
CA GLY A 121 10.10 8.13 -5.03
C GLY A 121 9.57 6.75 -5.45
N LEU A 122 10.41 5.91 -6.06
CA LEU A 122 10.11 4.54 -6.46
C LEU A 122 10.27 3.58 -5.27
N VAL A 123 9.39 3.73 -4.26
CA VAL A 123 9.52 3.05 -2.95
C VAL A 123 9.52 1.53 -3.07
N ALA A 124 8.67 0.96 -3.93
CA ALA A 124 8.58 -0.49 -4.09
C ALA A 124 9.85 -1.07 -4.73
N GLN A 125 10.38 -0.39 -5.74
CA GLN A 125 11.61 -0.75 -6.44
C GLN A 125 12.82 -0.63 -5.52
N ALA A 126 12.91 0.47 -4.74
CA ALA A 126 13.97 0.66 -3.75
C ALA A 126 14.02 -0.49 -2.74
N ALA A 127 12.86 -0.88 -2.20
CA ALA A 127 12.77 -2.00 -1.27
C ALA A 127 13.20 -3.33 -1.91
N THR A 128 12.89 -3.56 -3.19
CA THR A 128 13.36 -4.76 -3.91
C THR A 128 14.88 -4.76 -4.03
N GLU A 129 15.51 -3.67 -4.47
CA GLU A 129 16.96 -3.62 -4.60
C GLU A 129 17.69 -3.79 -3.27
N PHE A 130 17.20 -3.16 -2.19
CA PHE A 130 17.81 -3.34 -0.88
C PHE A 130 17.65 -4.78 -0.34
N ARG A 131 16.59 -5.51 -0.72
CA ARG A 131 16.47 -6.93 -0.39
C ARG A 131 17.51 -7.78 -1.12
N GLU A 132 17.79 -7.50 -2.39
CA GLU A 132 18.86 -8.18 -3.14
C GLU A 132 20.22 -7.94 -2.47
N VAL A 133 20.52 -6.70 -2.07
CA VAL A 133 21.74 -6.37 -1.31
C VAL A 133 21.86 -7.19 -0.04
N VAL A 134 20.78 -7.32 0.74
CA VAL A 134 20.77 -8.12 1.98
C VAL A 134 20.82 -9.63 1.71
N ALA A 135 20.31 -10.10 0.57
CA ALA A 135 20.40 -11.50 0.17
C ALA A 135 21.83 -11.89 -0.19
N LEU A 136 22.54 -11.02 -0.94
CA LEU A 136 23.93 -11.21 -1.33
C LEU A 136 24.89 -10.98 -0.17
N GLN A 137 24.72 -9.88 0.57
CA GLN A 137 25.52 -9.51 1.72
C GLN A 137 24.62 -9.35 2.95
N LYS A 138 24.49 -10.44 3.70
CA LYS A 138 23.66 -10.47 4.90
C LYS A 138 24.01 -9.31 5.82
N ASP A 139 25.28 -9.05 6.11
CA ASP A 139 25.69 -8.05 7.10
C ASP A 139 25.72 -6.60 6.60
N HIS A 140 25.07 -6.30 5.47
CA HIS A 140 24.98 -4.95 4.95
C HIS A 140 24.03 -4.06 5.80
N THR A 141 24.61 -3.43 6.82
CA THR A 141 23.92 -2.54 7.79
C THR A 141 23.03 -1.50 7.14
N GLU A 142 23.54 -0.74 6.16
CA GLU A 142 22.78 0.37 5.57
C GLU A 142 21.55 -0.12 4.81
N ALA A 143 21.66 -1.13 3.93
CA ALA A 143 20.53 -1.74 3.24
C ALA A 143 19.46 -2.27 4.22
N ARG A 144 19.86 -2.91 5.33
CA ARG A 144 18.93 -3.34 6.38
C ARG A 144 18.20 -2.15 7.02
N ARG A 145 18.91 -1.05 7.30
CA ARG A 145 18.28 0.19 7.80
C ARG A 145 17.31 0.79 6.79
N LYS A 146 17.67 0.79 5.50
CA LYS A 146 16.80 1.26 4.40
C LYS A 146 15.52 0.43 4.25
N LEU A 147 15.58 -0.87 4.58
CA LEU A 147 14.40 -1.73 4.69
C LEU A 147 13.57 -1.52 5.97
N GLY A 148 13.99 -0.62 6.86
CA GLY A 148 13.34 -0.37 8.14
C GLY A 148 13.59 -1.45 9.19
N HIS A 149 14.68 -2.22 9.06
CA HIS A 149 15.10 -3.15 10.11
C HIS A 149 15.83 -2.39 11.22
N VAL A 150 15.72 -2.93 12.44
CA VAL A 150 16.38 -2.43 13.65
C VAL A 150 17.35 -3.47 14.17
N PHE A 151 18.48 -3.02 14.71
CA PHE A 151 19.47 -3.89 15.32
C PHE A 151 19.24 -3.94 16.84
N VAL A 152 18.77 -5.09 17.32
CA VAL A 152 18.40 -5.28 18.74
C VAL A 152 19.00 -6.59 19.23
N ASN A 153 19.71 -6.55 20.35
CA ASN A 153 20.34 -7.71 20.99
C ASN A 153 21.23 -8.54 20.04
N GLY A 154 22.04 -7.86 19.21
CA GLY A 154 22.96 -8.52 18.29
C GLY A 154 22.30 -9.11 17.04
N CYS A 155 21.01 -8.86 16.81
CA CYS A 155 20.27 -9.38 15.67
C CYS A 155 19.50 -8.28 14.94
N TRP A 156 19.44 -8.39 13.61
CA TRP A 156 18.60 -7.53 12.78
C TRP A 156 17.19 -8.09 12.73
N ILE A 157 16.22 -7.29 13.17
CA ILE A 157 14.81 -7.66 13.21
C ILE A 157 13.95 -6.55 12.61
N THR A 158 12.74 -6.90 12.15
CA THR A 158 11.78 -5.88 11.70
C THR A 158 11.22 -5.13 12.90
N VAL A 159 10.76 -3.88 12.71
CA VAL A 159 10.07 -3.12 13.77
C VAL A 159 8.87 -3.90 14.30
N ALA A 160 8.13 -4.60 13.42
CA ALA A 160 7.01 -5.43 13.84
C ALA A 160 7.44 -6.59 14.75
N GLU A 161 8.59 -7.19 14.49
CA GLU A 161 9.14 -8.27 15.33
C GLU A 161 9.68 -7.72 16.65
N ASP A 162 10.36 -6.57 16.65
CA ASP A 162 10.77 -5.87 17.88
C ASP A 162 9.58 -5.57 18.79
N MET A 163 8.49 -5.05 18.21
CA MET A 163 7.25 -4.80 18.93
C MET A 163 6.66 -6.09 19.50
N ARG A 164 6.64 -7.19 18.74
CA ARG A 164 6.19 -8.49 19.23
C ARG A 164 7.07 -9.03 20.36
N ARG A 165 8.39 -8.86 20.29
CA ARG A 165 9.33 -9.26 21.36
C ARG A 165 9.10 -8.46 22.64
N LYS A 166 8.68 -7.21 22.53
CA LYS A 166 8.23 -6.38 23.66
C LYS A 166 6.81 -6.72 24.16
N GLY A 167 6.15 -7.72 23.56
CA GLY A 167 4.83 -8.22 23.94
C GLY A 167 3.65 -7.48 23.29
N TYR A 168 3.89 -6.62 22.30
CA TYR A 168 2.81 -5.95 21.59
C TYR A 168 2.13 -6.89 20.59
N VAL A 169 0.80 -6.80 20.51
CA VAL A 169 -0.02 -7.58 19.57
C VAL A 169 -0.74 -6.64 18.62
N LYS A 170 -0.64 -6.89 17.32
CA LYS A 170 -1.32 -6.07 16.31
C LYS A 170 -2.79 -6.50 16.19
N VAL A 171 -3.72 -5.61 16.55
CA VAL A 171 -5.18 -5.82 16.46
C VAL A 171 -5.77 -4.67 15.62
N ASN A 172 -6.44 -4.99 14.50
CA ASN A 172 -7.06 -4.01 13.59
C ASN A 172 -6.13 -2.84 13.24
N ASP A 173 -4.93 -3.15 12.76
CA ASP A 173 -3.87 -2.21 12.41
C ASP A 173 -3.29 -1.33 13.53
N LYS A 174 -3.71 -1.55 14.78
CA LYS A 174 -3.15 -0.88 15.96
C LYS A 174 -2.32 -1.86 16.77
N TRP A 175 -1.15 -1.40 17.23
CA TRP A 175 -0.36 -2.13 18.21
C TRP A 175 -1.02 -1.97 19.58
N LEU A 176 -1.37 -3.08 20.21
CA LEU A 176 -1.91 -3.11 21.57
C LEU A 176 -0.82 -3.56 22.52
N SER A 177 -0.60 -2.79 23.58
CA SER A 177 0.39 -3.10 24.60
C SER A 177 -0.02 -4.33 25.43
N PRO A 178 0.93 -5.02 26.08
CA PRO A 178 0.62 -6.12 26.99
C PRO A 178 -0.40 -5.76 28.07
N GLN A 179 -0.31 -4.54 28.62
CA GLN A 179 -1.20 -4.06 29.67
C GLN A 179 -2.63 -3.85 29.17
N GLU A 180 -2.78 -3.23 28.00
CA GLU A 180 -4.10 -3.04 27.37
C GLU A 180 -4.74 -4.39 26.99
N MET A 181 -3.96 -5.33 26.48
CA MET A 181 -4.41 -6.69 26.22
C MET A 181 -4.90 -7.38 27.50
N ALA A 182 -4.13 -7.29 28.60
CA ALA A 182 -4.51 -7.85 29.90
C ALA A 182 -5.79 -7.22 30.44
N ALA A 183 -5.93 -5.89 30.37
CA ALA A 183 -7.14 -5.18 30.77
C ALA A 183 -8.37 -5.64 29.97
N ARG A 184 -8.22 -5.82 28.66
CA ARG A 184 -9.31 -6.29 27.77
C ARG A 184 -9.72 -7.72 28.07
N GLN A 185 -8.75 -8.60 28.37
CA GLN A 185 -9.03 -9.96 28.82
C GLN A 185 -9.74 -9.98 30.18
N GLN A 186 -9.32 -9.13 31.12
CA GLN A 186 -9.94 -8.99 32.43
C GLN A 186 -11.40 -8.57 32.29
N GLN A 187 -11.67 -7.54 31.50
CA GLN A 187 -13.03 -7.05 31.23
C GLN A 187 -13.91 -8.13 30.59
N LEU A 188 -13.37 -8.91 29.64
CA LEU A 188 -14.11 -9.99 29.01
C LEU A 188 -14.43 -11.11 30.00
N LYS A 189 -13.45 -11.53 30.82
CA LYS A 189 -13.65 -12.49 31.91
C LYS A 189 -14.74 -12.02 32.87
N GLU A 190 -14.73 -10.74 33.23
CA GLU A 190 -15.74 -10.17 34.12
C GLU A 190 -17.12 -10.14 33.46
N ARG A 191 -17.23 -9.76 32.18
CA ARG A 191 -18.49 -9.82 31.42
C ARG A 191 -19.03 -11.25 31.37
N LEU A 192 -18.18 -12.24 31.09
CA LEU A 192 -18.57 -13.65 31.06
C LEU A 192 -19.00 -14.14 32.45
N ARG A 193 -18.28 -13.75 33.52
CA ARG A 193 -18.68 -14.06 34.91
C ARG A 193 -20.05 -13.48 35.24
N ARG A 194 -20.31 -12.22 34.86
CA ARG A 194 -21.61 -11.56 35.06
C ARG A 194 -22.72 -12.25 34.24
N GLN A 195 -22.47 -12.59 32.98
CA GLN A 195 -23.44 -13.31 32.14
C GLN A 195 -23.72 -14.73 32.64
N GLY A 196 -22.70 -15.43 33.15
CA GLY A 196 -22.86 -16.75 33.76
C GLY A 196 -23.59 -16.70 35.10
N ALA A 197 -23.34 -15.68 35.92
CA ALA A 197 -24.06 -15.45 37.19
C ALA A 197 -25.50 -14.94 36.97
N ALA A 198 -25.75 -14.19 35.89
CA ALA A 198 -27.06 -13.66 35.52
C ALA A 198 -27.97 -14.68 34.81
N ARG A 199 -27.65 -15.98 34.85
CA ARG A 199 -28.56 -17.06 34.44
C ARG A 199 -29.19 -17.71 35.69
N PRO A 200 -30.16 -17.06 36.37
CA PRO A 200 -30.90 -17.72 37.43
C PRO A 200 -31.85 -18.74 36.80
N GLY A 201 -31.61 -20.02 37.09
CA GLY A 201 -32.57 -21.08 36.81
C GLY A 201 -32.57 -21.62 35.38
N ALA A 202 -31.56 -22.41 35.04
CA ALA A 202 -31.91 -23.72 34.49
C ALA A 202 -32.60 -24.46 35.65
N ARG A 203 -33.93 -24.34 35.74
CA ARG A 203 -34.74 -25.11 36.68
C ARG A 203 -34.31 -26.56 36.51
N THR A 204 -33.73 -27.12 37.56
CA THR A 204 -33.72 -28.55 37.79
C THR A 204 -35.19 -28.98 37.84
N ALA A 205 -35.74 -29.38 36.70
CA ALA A 205 -36.91 -30.23 36.69
C ALA A 205 -36.49 -31.53 37.40
N PRO A 206 -37.18 -31.97 38.47
CA PRO A 206 -36.91 -33.28 39.02
C PRO A 206 -37.44 -34.29 38.01
N THR A 207 -36.56 -34.82 37.16
CA THR A 207 -36.89 -35.97 36.30
C THR A 207 -37.11 -37.16 37.23
N ARG A 208 -38.36 -37.34 37.63
CA ARG A 208 -38.78 -38.54 38.32
C ARG A 208 -38.83 -39.67 37.29
N SER A 209 -38.03 -40.68 37.57
CA SER A 209 -38.12 -42.07 37.13
C SER A 209 -37.20 -42.57 36.00
N ARG A 210 -36.43 -43.59 36.43
CA ARG A 210 -36.01 -44.82 35.76
C ARG A 210 -34.81 -44.79 34.80
N SER A 211 -33.72 -45.35 35.35
CA SER A 211 -32.97 -46.46 34.78
C SER A 211 -32.30 -46.23 33.43
N GLY A 212 -30.99 -45.97 33.47
CA GLY A 212 -30.11 -46.05 32.31
C GLY A 212 -28.82 -45.30 32.57
N ALA A 213 -27.75 -46.03 32.91
CA ALA A 213 -26.42 -45.50 33.12
C ALA A 213 -25.93 -44.69 31.90
N GLY A 214 -25.52 -43.45 32.13
CA GLY A 214 -24.85 -42.60 31.15
C GLY A 214 -24.16 -41.46 31.88
N ALA A 215 -22.82 -41.50 31.89
CA ALA A 215 -21.97 -40.59 32.64
C ALA A 215 -22.29 -39.11 32.35
N VAL A 216 -22.87 -38.43 33.33
CA VAL A 216 -22.99 -36.96 33.36
C VAL A 216 -21.59 -36.41 33.64
N GLN A 217 -20.86 -36.10 32.59
CA GLN A 217 -19.57 -35.41 32.68
C GLN A 217 -19.81 -34.05 33.34
N ARG A 218 -19.10 -33.78 34.44
CA ARG A 218 -19.29 -32.53 35.18
C ARG A 218 -18.86 -31.37 34.27
N PRO A 219 -19.55 -30.21 34.28
CA PRO A 219 -19.16 -29.06 33.44
C PRO A 219 -17.70 -28.62 33.63
N GLY A 220 -17.10 -28.86 34.82
CA GLY A 220 -15.67 -28.64 35.05
C GLY A 220 -14.73 -29.63 34.37
N GLU A 221 -15.17 -30.86 34.07
CA GLU A 221 -14.40 -31.86 33.32
C GLU A 221 -14.39 -31.54 31.83
N LEU A 222 -15.52 -31.11 31.28
CA LEU A 222 -15.60 -30.59 29.91
C LEU A 222 -14.74 -29.34 29.73
N GLN A 223 -14.74 -28.43 30.70
CA GLN A 223 -13.89 -27.23 30.68
C GLN A 223 -12.40 -27.60 30.70
N ARG A 224 -11.97 -28.54 31.56
CA ARG A 224 -10.58 -29.01 31.63
C ARG A 224 -10.17 -29.78 30.38
N ALA A 225 -11.06 -30.60 29.82
CA ALA A 225 -10.82 -31.31 28.57
C ALA A 225 -10.65 -30.34 27.39
N LEU A 226 -11.48 -29.28 27.34
CA LEU A 226 -11.37 -28.23 26.33
C LEU A 226 -10.07 -27.42 26.51
N GLU A 227 -9.69 -27.09 27.74
CA GLU A 227 -8.43 -26.39 28.04
C GLU A 227 -7.20 -27.23 27.71
N GLN A 228 -7.21 -28.54 27.98
CA GLN A 228 -6.15 -29.46 27.58
C GLN A 228 -6.04 -29.60 26.05
N GLN A 229 -7.17 -29.66 25.34
CA GLN A 229 -7.16 -29.68 23.88
C GLN A 229 -6.64 -28.36 23.29
N LEU A 230 -7.02 -27.22 23.88
CA LEU A 230 -6.55 -25.90 23.44
C LEU A 230 -5.06 -25.68 23.74
N GLN A 231 -4.53 -26.19 24.85
CA GLN A 231 -3.10 -26.17 25.15
C GLN A 231 -2.30 -26.99 24.13
N GLY A 232 -2.80 -28.16 23.73
CA GLY A 232 -2.20 -28.96 22.66
C GLY A 232 -2.25 -28.30 21.29
N LEU A 233 -3.29 -27.52 20.98
CA LEU A 233 -3.38 -26.76 19.72
C LEU A 233 -2.48 -25.52 19.71
N SER A 234 -2.13 -24.95 20.86
CA SER A 234 -1.29 -23.74 20.96
C SER A 234 0.18 -23.95 20.58
N THR A 235 0.64 -25.20 20.55
CA THR A 235 2.02 -25.59 20.19
C THR A 235 2.13 -26.11 18.75
N LEU A 236 1.01 -26.20 18.03
CA LEU A 236 0.94 -26.72 16.67
C LEU A 236 0.82 -25.58 15.64
N ASP A 237 1.49 -25.78 14.51
CA ASP A 237 1.52 -24.82 13.41
C ASP A 237 0.10 -24.55 12.85
N LEU A 238 -0.18 -23.33 12.40
CA LEU A 238 -1.53 -22.85 12.03
C LEU A 238 -2.23 -23.73 11.00
N GLU A 239 -1.46 -24.32 10.07
CA GLU A 239 -1.97 -25.25 9.05
C GLU A 239 -2.46 -26.58 9.62
N THR A 240 -1.82 -27.07 10.69
CA THR A 240 -2.22 -28.34 11.33
C THR A 240 -3.51 -28.18 12.14
N ILE A 241 -3.71 -27.01 12.75
CA ILE A 241 -4.96 -26.64 13.43
C ILE A 241 -6.11 -26.60 12.41
N ARG A 242 -5.88 -26.00 11.24
CA ARG A 242 -6.87 -25.89 10.17
C ARG A 242 -7.30 -27.27 9.64
N ALA A 243 -6.35 -28.17 9.41
CA ALA A 243 -6.62 -29.53 8.94
C ALA A 243 -7.49 -30.32 9.93
N ARG A 244 -7.16 -30.29 11.22
CA ARG A 244 -7.95 -30.98 12.27
C ARG A 244 -9.36 -30.42 12.42
N LEU A 245 -9.53 -29.11 12.32
CA LEU A 245 -10.86 -28.50 12.39
C LEU A 245 -11.74 -28.88 11.18
N GLN A 246 -11.16 -28.97 9.99
CA GLN A 246 -11.89 -29.44 8.80
C GLN A 246 -12.31 -30.91 8.91
N GLU A 247 -11.47 -31.75 9.51
CA GLU A 247 -11.78 -33.16 9.73
C GLU A 247 -12.90 -33.35 10.77
N GLN A 248 -12.87 -32.58 11.86
CA GLN A 248 -13.95 -32.57 12.86
C GLN A 248 -15.29 -32.08 12.28
N LEU A 249 -15.25 -31.06 11.41
CA LEU A 249 -16.44 -30.57 10.70
C LEU A 249 -17.02 -31.62 9.75
N LYS A 250 -16.18 -32.39 9.05
CA LYS A 250 -16.64 -33.51 8.21
C LYS A 250 -17.35 -34.59 9.02
N LEU A 251 -16.81 -34.96 10.18
CA LEU A 251 -17.38 -35.98 11.06
C LEU A 251 -18.72 -35.53 11.68
N LEU A 252 -18.88 -34.23 11.96
CA LEU A 252 -20.13 -33.66 12.46
C LEU A 252 -21.23 -33.58 11.40
N ASN A 253 -20.88 -33.38 10.13
CA ASN A 253 -21.85 -33.32 9.02
C ASN A 253 -22.29 -34.70 8.50
N GLN A 254 -21.70 -35.80 9.01
CA GLN A 254 -22.07 -37.18 8.67
C GLN A 254 -22.98 -37.84 9.72
N ARG A 255 -23.41 -37.10 10.74
CA ARG A 255 -24.43 -37.51 11.72
C ARG A 255 -25.70 -36.70 11.52
#